data_AF-A0A6A4I9W2-F1
#
_entry.id   AF-A0A6A4I9W2-F1
#
_cell.length_a   1.000
_cell.length_b   1.000
_cell.length_c   1.000
_cell.angle_alpha   90.00
_cell.angle_beta   90.00
_cell.angle_gamma   90.00
#
_symmetry.space_group_name_H-M   'P 1'
#
loop_
_entity.id
_entity.type
_entity.pdbx_description
1 polymer ?
#
loop_
_entity_poly.entity_id
_entity_poly.type
_entity_poly.pdbx_seq_one_letter_code
_entity_poly.pdbx_strand_id
1 'polypeptide(L)'
;MMMVNRSETCATRRLSQCTGFGFYNDPDDSPDLTELDFYARKAVIEEVADWCDENETKKPTVIPDNRWTPILYRYEIVKTSGKRSRDWGDLVFTDLTISRFLIVMLFPEACGCGNYSHHDYDSLTKYQADRFMSLLTYLHHDWDWGNKPKWVRATYTTPERKFKLNPDFLTKLDSPSSTNKPFMLEKIDNVMAQGSYNKKRTDNASVADKVVGTKETKPHVSSQWKHRNPRQCGFCETISPDKDLQKCSKCKLVFYCGEEW
;
A
#
# COMPACT_ATOMS: atom_id res chain seq x y z
N MET A 1 7.72 27.79 -6.61
CA MET A 1 6.88 26.74 -7.20
C MET A 1 7.52 25.40 -6.85
N MET A 2 6.90 24.61 -5.96
CA MET A 2 7.46 23.33 -5.54
C MET A 2 6.82 22.23 -6.39
N MET A 3 7.62 21.44 -7.11
CA MET A 3 7.11 20.36 -7.97
C MET A 3 6.76 19.13 -7.13
N VAL A 4 5.52 18.62 -7.28
CA VAL A 4 5.12 17.33 -6.71
C VAL A 4 5.86 16.22 -7.45
N ASN A 5 6.63 15.41 -6.72
CA ASN A 5 7.30 14.27 -7.33
C ASN A 5 6.27 13.19 -7.68
N ARG A 6 5.99 13.05 -8.99
CA ARG A 6 4.97 12.17 -9.55
C ARG A 6 5.37 10.70 -9.64
N SER A 7 6.65 10.36 -9.48
CA SER A 7 7.15 8.97 -9.53
C SER A 7 7.54 8.43 -8.15
N GLU A 8 7.19 9.15 -7.07
CA GLU A 8 7.55 8.70 -5.73
C GLU A 8 6.70 7.49 -5.32
N THR A 9 7.38 6.37 -5.07
CA THR A 9 6.80 5.10 -4.61
C THR A 9 6.74 4.97 -3.09
N CYS A 10 7.31 5.93 -2.35
CA CYS A 10 7.28 5.94 -0.88
C CYS A 10 5.96 6.53 -0.35
N ALA A 11 5.15 5.70 0.31
CA ALA A 11 3.89 6.12 0.92
C ALA A 11 4.07 7.27 1.91
N THR A 12 5.09 7.21 2.77
CA THR A 12 5.42 8.27 3.75
C THR A 12 5.54 9.65 3.08
N ARG A 13 6.25 9.72 1.95
CA ARG A 13 6.49 10.98 1.23
C ARG A 13 5.24 11.48 0.51
N ARG A 14 4.51 10.57 -0.12
CA ARG A 14 3.26 10.88 -0.83
C ARG A 14 2.19 11.41 0.12
N LEU A 15 2.00 10.74 1.25
CA LEU A 15 1.08 11.18 2.30
C LEU A 15 1.44 12.60 2.77
N SER A 16 2.73 12.87 3.01
CA SER A 16 3.22 14.23 3.35
C SER A 16 2.90 15.29 2.28
N GLN A 17 2.83 14.91 1.00
CA GLN A 17 2.43 15.81 -0.09
C GLN A 17 0.92 16.06 -0.12
N CYS A 18 0.10 15.04 0.17
CA CYS A 18 -1.36 15.14 0.14
C CYS A 18 -1.91 16.20 1.10
N THR A 19 -1.31 16.34 2.28
CA THR A 19 -1.68 17.38 3.26
C THR A 19 -1.24 18.79 2.85
N GLY A 20 -0.25 18.91 1.96
CA GLY A 20 0.32 20.20 1.57
C GLY A 20 -0.20 20.75 0.24
N PHE A 21 -0.65 19.91 -0.69
CA PHE A 21 -0.82 20.33 -2.09
C PHE A 21 -2.09 19.83 -2.80
N GLY A 22 -3.01 19.16 -2.10
CA GLY A 22 -4.20 18.58 -2.74
C GLY A 22 -3.85 17.39 -3.65
N PHE A 23 -4.88 16.70 -4.12
CA PHE A 23 -4.74 15.50 -4.93
C PHE A 23 -4.75 15.84 -6.42
N TYR A 24 -3.96 15.13 -7.24
CA TYR A 24 -4.33 14.56 -8.55
C TYR A 24 -3.08 14.03 -9.28
N ASN A 25 -3.22 12.91 -10.02
CA ASN A 25 -2.99 12.89 -11.47
C ASN A 25 -3.16 11.51 -12.15
N ASP A 26 -3.28 11.63 -13.47
CA ASP A 26 -3.51 10.71 -14.60
C ASP A 26 -2.58 9.46 -14.63
N PRO A 27 -3.12 8.25 -14.90
CA PRO A 27 -2.36 7.01 -15.00
C PRO A 27 -1.22 7.00 -16.04
N ASP A 28 -1.31 7.80 -17.11
CA ASP A 28 -0.37 7.75 -18.24
C ASP A 28 1.06 8.23 -17.89
N ASP A 29 1.25 8.83 -16.71
CA ASP A 29 2.55 9.32 -16.22
C ASP A 29 3.37 8.25 -15.44
N SER A 30 2.97 6.97 -15.46
CA SER A 30 3.61 5.88 -14.69
C SER A 30 4.39 4.89 -15.58
N PRO A 31 5.64 5.19 -15.98
CA PRO A 31 6.43 4.36 -16.90
C PRO A 31 6.86 2.99 -16.33
N ASP A 32 6.66 2.74 -15.04
CA ASP A 32 7.18 1.57 -14.33
C ASP A 32 6.20 0.38 -14.30
N LEU A 33 5.03 0.50 -14.92
CA LEU A 33 4.00 -0.54 -14.91
C LEU A 33 4.02 -1.37 -16.19
N THR A 34 3.87 -2.69 -16.04
CA THR A 34 3.55 -3.54 -17.18
C THR A 34 2.16 -3.19 -17.73
N GLU A 35 1.89 -3.49 -18.99
CA GLU A 35 0.57 -3.23 -19.60
C GLU A 35 -0.55 -3.92 -18.81
N LEU A 36 -0.33 -5.17 -18.40
CA LEU A 36 -1.29 -5.91 -17.57
C LEU A 36 -1.52 -5.23 -16.20
N ASP A 37 -0.43 -4.80 -15.56
CA ASP A 37 -0.47 -4.07 -14.30
C ASP A 37 -1.24 -2.76 -14.40
N PHE A 38 -1.10 -2.07 -15.53
CA PHE A 38 -1.80 -0.83 -15.82
C PHE A 38 -3.31 -1.07 -15.95
N TYR A 39 -3.72 -2.02 -16.80
CA TYR A 39 -5.15 -2.33 -16.97
C TYR A 39 -5.80 -2.85 -15.70
N ALA A 40 -5.09 -3.66 -14.91
CA ALA A 40 -5.57 -4.13 -13.62
C ALA A 40 -5.87 -2.98 -12.66
N ARG A 41 -4.96 -1.98 -12.60
CA ARG A 41 -5.13 -0.79 -11.75
C ARG A 41 -6.25 0.10 -12.28
N LYS A 42 -6.26 0.33 -13.59
CA LYS A 42 -7.29 1.13 -14.27
C LYS A 42 -8.69 0.58 -14.00
N ALA A 43 -8.89 -0.73 -14.15
CA ALA A 43 -10.18 -1.37 -13.89
C ALA A 43 -10.69 -1.11 -12.46
N VAL A 44 -9.82 -1.20 -11.45
CA VAL A 44 -10.19 -0.91 -10.05
C VAL A 44 -10.47 0.58 -9.84
N ILE A 45 -9.69 1.47 -10.45
CA ILE A 45 -9.90 2.92 -10.33
C ILE A 45 -11.23 3.32 -10.96
N GLU A 46 -11.53 2.81 -12.15
CA GLU A 46 -12.80 3.03 -12.85
C GLU A 46 -13.97 2.49 -12.02
N GLU A 47 -13.88 1.28 -11.47
CA GLU A 47 -14.94 0.74 -10.61
C GLU A 47 -15.20 1.57 -9.35
N VAL A 48 -14.14 2.10 -8.72
CA VAL A 48 -14.28 3.02 -7.57
C VAL A 48 -14.86 4.36 -7.99
N ALA A 49 -14.49 4.87 -9.17
CA ALA A 49 -15.02 6.11 -9.73
C ALA A 49 -16.52 5.98 -10.07
N ASP A 50 -16.90 4.91 -10.75
CA ASP A 50 -18.31 4.58 -11.04
C ASP A 50 -19.13 4.52 -9.75
N TRP A 51 -18.59 3.88 -8.70
CA TRP A 51 -19.24 3.87 -7.40
C TRP A 51 -19.38 5.29 -6.81
N CYS A 52 -18.37 6.16 -6.93
CA CYS A 52 -18.49 7.54 -6.45
C CYS A 52 -19.60 8.29 -7.18
N ASP A 53 -19.67 8.16 -8.51
CA ASP A 53 -20.66 8.83 -9.35
C ASP A 53 -22.09 8.34 -9.05
N GLU A 54 -22.28 7.03 -8.88
CA GLU A 54 -23.56 6.43 -8.51
C GLU A 54 -24.05 6.84 -7.10
N ASN A 55 -23.15 7.31 -6.24
CA ASN A 55 -23.43 7.65 -4.86
C ASN A 55 -23.31 9.16 -4.56
N GLU A 56 -22.95 9.99 -5.53
CA GLU A 56 -22.72 11.44 -5.34
C GLU A 56 -23.97 12.16 -4.78
N THR A 57 -25.16 11.79 -5.26
CA THR A 57 -26.43 12.41 -4.84
C THR A 57 -27.03 11.79 -3.58
N LYS A 58 -26.50 10.66 -3.11
CA LYS A 58 -27.00 9.98 -1.91
C LYS A 58 -26.49 10.69 -0.67
N LYS A 59 -27.33 10.79 0.35
CA LYS A 59 -26.95 11.42 1.62
C LYS A 59 -25.66 10.76 2.16
N PRO A 60 -24.57 11.52 2.35
CA PRO A 60 -23.34 10.97 2.89
C PRO A 60 -23.59 10.37 4.28
N THR A 61 -23.33 9.08 4.45
CA THR A 61 -23.48 8.41 5.75
C THR A 61 -22.16 8.35 6.50
N VAL A 62 -21.05 8.01 5.81
CA VAL A 62 -19.74 7.78 6.44
C VAL A 62 -18.62 8.59 5.80
N ILE A 63 -18.62 8.71 4.47
CA ILE A 63 -17.56 9.37 3.69
C ILE A 63 -18.04 10.77 3.28
N PRO A 64 -17.26 11.83 3.50
CA PRO A 64 -17.57 13.15 2.96
C PRO A 64 -17.77 13.09 1.44
N ASP A 65 -18.92 13.54 0.98
CA ASP A 65 -19.33 13.60 -0.44
C ASP A 65 -19.31 12.25 -1.18
N ASN A 66 -19.22 11.11 -0.46
CA ASN A 66 -19.06 9.78 -1.05
C ASN A 66 -17.90 9.69 -2.07
N ARG A 67 -16.84 10.48 -1.89
CA ARG A 67 -15.70 10.54 -2.79
C ARG A 67 -14.50 9.78 -2.26
N TRP A 68 -13.94 8.94 -3.12
CA TRP A 68 -12.65 8.30 -2.94
C TRP A 68 -11.65 8.85 -3.95
N THR A 69 -10.43 9.14 -3.49
CA THR A 69 -9.36 9.62 -4.36
C THR A 69 -8.19 8.65 -4.31
N PRO A 70 -7.72 8.11 -5.44
CA PRO A 70 -6.52 7.29 -5.46
C PRO A 70 -5.28 8.15 -5.21
N ILE A 71 -4.39 7.68 -4.35
CA ILE A 71 -3.22 8.46 -3.88
C ILE A 71 -1.90 7.73 -4.02
N LEU A 72 -1.94 6.40 -4.10
CA LEU A 72 -0.76 5.56 -4.22
C LEU A 72 -1.03 4.45 -5.23
N TYR A 73 -0.04 4.24 -6.08
CA TYR A 73 0.04 3.14 -7.02
C TYR A 73 1.40 2.49 -6.82
N ARG A 74 1.42 1.17 -6.55
CA ARG A 74 2.63 0.38 -6.30
C ARG A 74 3.59 1.06 -5.32
N TYR A 75 3.29 0.97 -4.04
CA TYR A 75 4.02 1.70 -3.00
C TYR A 75 4.84 0.80 -2.10
N GLU A 76 5.92 1.36 -1.57
CA GLU A 76 6.57 0.89 -0.37
C GLU A 76 6.25 1.83 0.80
N ILE A 77 6.07 1.28 1.98
CA ILE A 77 5.62 2.05 3.15
C ILE A 77 6.66 3.13 3.53
N VAL A 78 7.91 2.72 3.63
CA VAL A 78 9.08 3.60 3.81
C VAL A 78 10.05 3.36 2.66
N LYS A 79 10.80 4.39 2.27
CA LYS A 79 11.78 4.27 1.19
C LYS A 79 12.77 3.14 1.46
N THR A 80 12.95 2.27 0.48
CA THR A 80 13.80 1.07 0.49
C THR A 80 13.35 -0.07 1.41
N SER A 81 12.10 -0.03 1.88
CA SER A 81 11.47 -1.13 2.62
C SER A 81 10.94 -2.24 1.70
N GLY A 82 10.66 -1.93 0.42
CA GLY A 82 10.16 -2.84 -0.60
C GLY A 82 11.24 -3.77 -1.15
N LYS A 83 11.71 -4.75 -0.37
CA LYS A 83 12.80 -5.67 -0.78
C LYS A 83 12.32 -6.89 -1.58
N ARG A 84 11.05 -7.28 -1.41
CA ARG A 84 10.41 -8.48 -1.96
C ARG A 84 9.00 -8.12 -2.38
N SER A 85 8.38 -8.88 -3.29
CA SER A 85 7.01 -8.62 -3.77
C SER A 85 6.02 -8.42 -2.61
N ARG A 86 6.10 -9.24 -1.57
CA ARG A 86 5.24 -9.12 -0.37
C ARG A 86 5.37 -7.82 0.41
N ASP A 87 6.47 -7.09 0.26
CA ASP A 87 6.74 -5.86 1.01
C ASP A 87 6.12 -4.62 0.32
N TRP A 88 5.63 -4.76 -0.92
CA TRP A 88 4.96 -3.72 -1.70
C TRP A 88 3.44 -3.79 -1.53
N GLY A 89 2.78 -2.63 -1.53
CA GLY A 89 1.33 -2.52 -1.68
C GLY A 89 0.97 -1.98 -3.07
N ASP A 90 -0.29 -2.12 -3.48
CA ASP A 90 -0.73 -1.74 -4.83
C ASP A 90 -1.48 -0.42 -4.86
N LEU A 91 -2.79 -0.42 -4.56
CA LEU A 91 -3.61 0.77 -4.65
C LEU A 91 -4.01 1.26 -3.27
N VAL A 92 -3.93 2.57 -3.06
CA VAL A 92 -4.54 3.23 -1.91
C VAL A 92 -5.45 4.35 -2.37
N PHE A 93 -6.67 4.34 -1.84
CA PHE A 93 -7.62 5.44 -1.93
C PHE A 93 -7.79 6.09 -0.57
N THR A 94 -8.07 7.39 -0.56
CA THR A 94 -8.39 8.15 0.65
C THR A 94 -9.68 8.93 0.45
N ASP A 95 -10.37 9.21 1.55
CA ASP A 95 -11.41 10.22 1.56
C ASP A 95 -10.81 11.63 1.57
N LEU A 96 -11.65 12.65 1.33
CA LEU A 96 -11.25 14.06 1.33
C LEU A 96 -10.69 14.55 2.69
N THR A 97 -10.98 13.83 3.78
CA THR A 97 -10.46 14.18 5.11
C THR A 97 -9.13 13.53 5.44
N ILE A 98 -8.62 12.63 4.59
CA ILE A 98 -7.37 11.89 4.86
C ILE A 98 -7.48 11.12 6.19
N SER A 99 -8.68 10.64 6.52
CA SER A 99 -8.93 9.91 7.78
C SER A 99 -9.38 8.47 7.55
N ARG A 100 -9.75 8.11 6.32
CA ARG A 100 -10.18 6.76 5.94
C ARG A 100 -9.46 6.34 4.68
N PHE A 101 -9.05 5.08 4.61
CA PHE A 101 -8.27 4.57 3.50
C PHE A 101 -8.79 3.23 3.03
N LEU A 102 -8.88 3.06 1.70
CA LEU A 102 -9.08 1.76 1.06
C LEU A 102 -7.76 1.29 0.47
N ILE A 103 -7.40 0.04 0.73
CA ILE A 103 -6.27 -0.64 0.08
C ILE A 103 -6.82 -1.74 -0.81
N VAL A 104 -6.39 -1.76 -2.06
CA VAL A 104 -6.69 -2.87 -2.98
C VAL A 104 -5.37 -3.49 -3.43
N MET A 105 -5.14 -4.74 -3.04
CA MET A 105 -4.02 -5.54 -3.50
C MET A 105 -4.37 -6.23 -4.83
N LEU A 106 -3.43 -6.23 -5.77
CA LEU A 106 -3.57 -6.88 -7.06
C LEU A 106 -2.67 -8.10 -7.09
N PHE A 107 -3.27 -9.29 -7.02
CA PHE A 107 -2.51 -10.53 -7.07
C PHE A 107 -2.55 -11.13 -8.47
N PRO A 108 -1.44 -11.76 -8.92
CA PRO A 108 -1.44 -12.49 -10.18
C PRO A 108 -2.38 -13.68 -10.12
N GLU A 109 -2.64 -14.28 -11.29
CA GLU A 109 -3.35 -15.55 -11.35
C GLU A 109 -2.57 -16.61 -10.58
N ALA A 110 -3.29 -17.52 -9.92
CA ALA A 110 -2.66 -18.64 -9.27
C ALA A 110 -1.94 -19.48 -10.32
N CYS A 111 -0.61 -19.36 -10.39
CA CYS A 111 0.24 -20.24 -11.18
C CYS A 111 -0.18 -21.69 -10.95
N GLY A 112 -0.43 -22.43 -12.05
CA GLY A 112 -0.75 -23.86 -12.05
C GLY A 112 0.31 -24.76 -11.38
N CYS A 113 1.41 -24.17 -10.92
CA CYS A 113 2.39 -24.76 -10.02
C CYS A 113 1.92 -24.91 -8.55
N GLY A 114 0.67 -24.55 -8.23
CA GLY A 114 0.00 -24.90 -6.96
C GLY A 114 0.38 -24.09 -5.73
N ASN A 115 1.09 -22.96 -5.88
CA ASN A 115 1.70 -22.23 -4.75
C ASN A 115 1.11 -20.85 -4.42
N TYR A 116 0.02 -20.45 -5.08
CA TYR A 116 -0.78 -19.31 -4.62
C TYR A 116 -2.03 -19.83 -3.93
N SER A 117 -1.98 -19.91 -2.61
CA SER A 117 -3.18 -20.19 -1.81
C SER A 117 -3.88 -18.86 -1.51
N HIS A 118 -5.22 -18.84 -1.53
CA HIS A 118 -6.01 -17.68 -1.06
C HIS A 118 -5.58 -17.21 0.33
N HIS A 119 -5.07 -18.13 1.16
CA HIS A 119 -4.51 -17.83 2.47
C HIS A 119 -3.31 -16.86 2.42
N ASP A 120 -2.45 -16.96 1.40
CA ASP A 120 -1.34 -16.01 1.21
C ASP A 120 -1.87 -14.63 0.84
N TYR A 121 -2.89 -14.54 0.00
CA TYR A 121 -3.49 -13.27 -0.44
C TYR A 121 -4.15 -12.53 0.73
N ASP A 122 -4.90 -13.26 1.55
CA ASP A 122 -5.49 -12.73 2.78
C ASP A 122 -4.39 -12.23 3.74
N SER A 123 -3.36 -13.05 3.96
CA SER A 123 -2.25 -12.73 4.86
C SER A 123 -1.46 -11.50 4.40
N LEU A 124 -1.24 -11.36 3.08
CA LEU A 124 -0.53 -10.23 2.48
C LEU A 124 -1.36 -8.95 2.52
N THR A 125 -2.64 -9.04 2.16
CA THR A 125 -3.60 -7.93 2.23
C THR A 125 -3.67 -7.39 3.65
N LYS A 126 -3.79 -8.29 4.63
CA LYS A 126 -3.77 -7.93 6.05
C LYS A 126 -2.49 -7.23 6.44
N TYR A 127 -1.35 -7.84 6.11
CA TYR A 127 -0.02 -7.31 6.44
C TYR A 127 0.21 -5.90 5.87
N GLN A 128 -0.26 -5.63 4.64
CA GLN A 128 -0.13 -4.30 4.04
C GLN A 128 -0.99 -3.26 4.76
N ALA A 129 -2.23 -3.62 5.09
CA ALA A 129 -3.11 -2.73 5.83
C ALA A 129 -2.63 -2.47 7.27
N ASP A 130 -2.06 -3.49 7.94
CA ASP A 130 -1.46 -3.33 9.26
C ASP A 130 -0.30 -2.32 9.23
N ARG A 131 0.60 -2.46 8.25
CA ARG A 131 1.74 -1.55 8.08
C ARG A 131 1.31 -0.15 7.69
N PHE A 132 0.31 -0.02 6.83
CA PHE A 132 -0.23 1.27 6.43
C PHE A 132 -0.88 1.99 7.61
N MET A 133 -1.71 1.30 8.40
CA MET A 133 -2.28 1.87 9.63
C MET A 133 -1.21 2.29 10.63
N SER A 134 -0.15 1.49 10.77
CA SER A 134 1.01 1.83 11.61
C SER A 134 1.73 3.09 11.12
N LEU A 135 1.88 3.25 9.79
CA LEU A 135 2.42 4.48 9.20
C LEU A 135 1.55 5.69 9.51
N LEU A 136 0.23 5.60 9.28
CA LEU A 136 -0.70 6.70 9.52
C LEU A 136 -0.71 7.13 10.99
N THR A 137 -0.71 6.15 11.90
CA THR A 137 -0.67 6.39 13.35
C THR A 137 0.64 7.09 13.74
N TYR A 138 1.76 6.64 13.20
CA TYR A 138 3.05 7.28 13.40
C TYR A 138 3.06 8.73 12.88
N LEU A 139 2.60 8.94 11.65
CA LEU A 139 2.58 10.27 11.03
C LEU A 139 1.70 11.24 11.82
N HIS A 140 0.54 10.79 12.30
CA HIS A 140 -0.34 11.63 13.11
C HIS A 140 0.30 11.99 14.47
N HIS A 141 0.89 11.03 15.17
CA HIS A 141 1.43 11.28 16.51
C HIS A 141 2.79 11.98 16.52
N ASP A 142 3.72 11.54 15.68
CA ASP A 142 5.11 12.00 15.73
C ASP A 142 5.33 13.21 14.80
N TRP A 143 4.52 13.38 13.74
CA TRP A 143 4.69 14.43 12.72
C TRP A 143 3.53 15.44 12.65
N ASP A 144 2.49 15.30 13.49
CA ASP A 144 1.26 16.10 13.42
C ASP A 144 0.66 16.17 12.00
N TRP A 145 0.81 15.07 11.26
CA TRP A 145 0.46 14.99 9.86
C TRP A 145 -1.04 14.69 9.72
N GLY A 146 -1.82 15.75 9.51
CA GLY A 146 -3.23 15.65 9.12
C GLY A 146 -4.17 15.10 10.20
N ASN A 147 -5.33 14.62 9.76
CA ASN A 147 -6.37 14.10 10.65
C ASN A 147 -5.98 12.75 11.26
N LYS A 148 -6.51 12.48 12.45
CA LYS A 148 -6.36 11.16 13.09
C LYS A 148 -6.94 10.08 12.17
N PRO A 149 -6.18 9.02 11.82
CA PRO A 149 -6.71 7.93 11.02
C PRO A 149 -7.81 7.20 11.79
N LYS A 150 -8.95 7.02 11.14
CA LYS A 150 -10.12 6.30 11.69
C LYS A 150 -10.00 4.81 11.43
N TRP A 151 -9.76 4.44 10.17
CA TRP A 151 -9.61 3.04 9.77
C TRP A 151 -8.90 2.90 8.42
N VAL A 152 -8.36 1.70 8.20
CA VAL A 152 -7.86 1.21 6.92
C VAL A 152 -8.66 -0.04 6.58
N ARG A 153 -9.34 -0.06 5.43
CA ARG A 153 -10.06 -1.22 4.91
C ARG A 153 -9.29 -1.77 3.73
N ALA A 154 -9.11 -3.08 3.65
CA ALA A 154 -8.31 -3.68 2.60
C ALA A 154 -9.00 -4.87 1.96
N THR A 155 -8.81 -5.01 0.66
CA THR A 155 -9.26 -6.15 -0.13
C THR A 155 -8.22 -6.50 -1.18
N TYR A 156 -8.46 -7.55 -1.93
CA TYR A 156 -7.69 -7.91 -3.09
C TYR A 156 -8.56 -8.37 -4.25
N THR A 157 -7.98 -8.33 -5.44
CA THR A 157 -8.59 -8.89 -6.65
C THR A 157 -7.53 -9.60 -7.49
N THR A 158 -7.99 -10.40 -8.45
CA THR A 158 -7.18 -11.29 -9.28
C THR A 158 -7.67 -11.27 -10.73
N PRO A 159 -6.85 -11.74 -11.70
CA PRO A 159 -7.28 -11.90 -13.09
C PRO A 159 -8.53 -12.75 -13.25
N GLU A 160 -8.70 -13.80 -12.44
CA GLU A 160 -9.89 -14.67 -12.45
C GLU A 160 -11.18 -13.88 -12.19
N ARG A 161 -11.12 -12.86 -11.33
CA ARG A 161 -12.23 -11.93 -11.05
C ARG A 161 -12.29 -10.75 -12.02
N LYS A 162 -11.47 -10.76 -13.08
CA LYS A 162 -11.30 -9.65 -14.03
C LYS A 162 -10.94 -8.34 -13.33
N PHE A 163 -10.18 -8.44 -12.24
CA PHE A 163 -9.82 -7.31 -11.37
C PHE A 163 -11.01 -6.52 -10.80
N LYS A 164 -12.20 -7.12 -10.74
CA LYS A 164 -13.36 -6.49 -10.09
C LYS A 164 -13.29 -6.60 -8.57
N LEU A 165 -13.79 -5.58 -7.88
CA LEU A 165 -13.96 -5.57 -6.44
C LEU A 165 -15.19 -6.37 -6.02
N ASN A 166 -15.22 -6.76 -4.75
CA ASN A 166 -16.46 -7.27 -4.17
C ASN A 166 -17.42 -6.09 -4.01
N PRO A 167 -18.68 -6.15 -4.49
CA PRO A 167 -19.66 -5.06 -4.33
C PRO A 167 -19.88 -4.63 -2.87
N ASP A 168 -19.72 -5.56 -1.92
CA ASP A 168 -19.81 -5.29 -0.49
C ASP A 168 -18.64 -4.40 0.02
N PHE A 169 -17.51 -4.39 -0.69
CA PHE A 169 -16.31 -3.64 -0.30
C PHE A 169 -16.47 -2.13 -0.39
N LEU A 170 -17.38 -1.63 -1.23
CA LEU A 170 -17.64 -0.19 -1.33
C LEU A 170 -18.92 0.22 -0.59
N THR A 171 -19.85 -0.71 -0.40
CA THR A 171 -21.15 -0.41 0.23
C THR A 171 -21.14 -0.54 1.75
N LYS A 172 -20.44 -1.53 2.32
CA LYS A 172 -20.41 -1.79 3.78
C LYS A 172 -19.32 -0.98 4.49
N LEU A 173 -19.49 0.34 4.52
CA LEU A 173 -18.47 1.27 5.05
C LEU A 173 -18.54 1.48 6.57
N ASP A 174 -19.54 0.90 7.21
CA ASP A 174 -19.68 1.00 8.65
C ASP A 174 -18.47 0.38 9.35
N SER A 175 -18.03 1.03 10.43
CA SER A 175 -16.99 0.47 11.28
C SER A 175 -17.41 -0.94 11.67
N PRO A 176 -16.60 -1.99 11.42
CA PRO A 176 -17.00 -3.35 11.67
C PRO A 176 -17.41 -3.47 13.14
N SER A 177 -18.72 -3.63 13.37
CA SER A 177 -19.25 -3.87 14.70
C SER A 177 -18.47 -5.06 15.28
N SER A 178 -18.01 -4.94 16.51
CA SER A 178 -16.98 -5.78 17.12
C SER A 178 -17.35 -7.25 17.32
N THR A 179 -18.37 -7.79 16.63
CA THR A 179 -19.14 -8.93 17.12
C THR A 179 -19.18 -10.15 16.19
N ASN A 180 -18.69 -10.14 14.94
CA ASN A 180 -18.75 -11.34 14.08
C ASN A 180 -17.43 -11.66 13.34
N LYS A 181 -16.96 -12.91 13.50
CA LYS A 181 -15.85 -13.57 12.76
C LYS A 181 -16.43 -14.38 11.56
N PRO A 182 -15.61 -15.02 10.67
CA PRO A 182 -14.54 -14.49 9.84
C PRO A 182 -14.68 -15.02 8.38
N PHE A 183 -14.99 -14.18 7.38
CA PHE A 183 -14.70 -14.53 5.97
C PHE A 183 -14.53 -13.32 5.04
N MET A 184 -14.52 -12.11 5.59
CA MET A 184 -14.00 -10.94 4.89
C MET A 184 -12.98 -10.27 5.80
N LEU A 185 -11.90 -9.77 5.22
CA LEU A 185 -10.85 -8.99 5.87
C LEU A 185 -11.37 -7.59 6.25
N GLU A 186 -12.50 -7.56 6.96
CA GLU A 186 -13.02 -6.44 7.73
C GLU A 186 -12.52 -6.60 9.16
N LYS A 187 -11.63 -5.69 9.54
CA LYS A 187 -11.12 -5.38 10.88
C LYS A 187 -9.64 -5.68 11.08
N ILE A 188 -8.85 -4.63 10.86
CA ILE A 188 -7.56 -4.45 11.49
C ILE A 188 -7.75 -3.39 12.58
N ASP A 189 -8.14 -3.84 13.77
CA ASP A 189 -7.98 -3.05 14.99
C ASP A 189 -6.52 -3.17 15.41
N ASN A 190 -5.66 -2.32 14.84
CA ASN A 190 -4.22 -2.37 15.11
C ASN A 190 -3.80 -1.78 16.46
N VAL A 191 -4.73 -1.66 17.41
CA VAL A 191 -4.41 -1.29 18.80
C VAL A 191 -3.68 -2.44 19.53
N MET A 192 -3.72 -3.67 19.00
CA MET A 192 -3.14 -4.85 19.66
C MET A 192 -1.67 -5.16 19.30
N ALA A 193 -1.08 -4.53 18.28
CA ALA A 193 0.35 -4.70 17.99
C ALA A 193 1.25 -3.97 19.01
N GLN A 194 0.68 -3.05 19.81
CA GLN A 194 1.33 -2.46 20.98
C GLN A 194 0.94 -3.18 22.27
N GLY A 195 0.84 -4.52 22.25
CA GLY A 195 0.79 -5.32 23.46
C GLY A 195 2.02 -5.04 24.33
N SER A 196 1.88 -4.16 25.31
CA SER A 196 2.74 -3.99 26.49
C SER A 196 4.26 -4.08 26.23
N TYR A 197 4.73 -3.64 25.06
CA TYR A 197 6.16 -3.64 24.75
C TYR A 197 6.80 -2.53 25.57
N ASN A 198 7.57 -2.95 26.57
CA ASN A 198 8.39 -2.14 27.45
C ASN A 198 8.76 -0.78 26.83
N LYS A 199 8.24 0.29 27.45
CA LYS A 199 8.53 1.72 27.20
C LYS A 199 10.03 2.08 27.25
N LYS A 200 10.91 1.09 27.45
CA LYS A 200 12.38 1.20 27.48
C LYS A 200 13.06 0.87 26.15
N ARG A 201 12.36 0.35 25.13
CA ARG A 201 12.96 0.20 23.80
C ARG A 201 12.91 1.53 23.04
N THR A 202 13.91 2.35 23.37
CA THR A 202 14.64 3.29 22.51
C THR A 202 13.88 4.46 21.91
N ASP A 203 14.12 5.65 22.47
CA ASP A 203 13.91 6.97 21.84
C ASP A 203 14.68 7.14 20.50
N ASN A 204 15.45 6.13 20.07
CA ASN A 204 16.28 6.12 18.85
C ASN A 204 15.88 5.07 17.79
N ALA A 205 14.74 4.37 17.93
CA ALA A 205 14.29 3.46 16.87
C ALA A 205 13.92 4.27 15.61
N SER A 206 14.43 3.87 14.44
CA SER A 206 14.13 4.58 13.20
C SER A 206 12.64 4.42 12.85
N VAL A 207 12.05 5.40 12.15
CA VAL A 207 10.65 5.34 11.64
C VAL A 207 10.37 4.02 10.92
N ALA A 208 11.37 3.54 10.17
CA ALA A 208 11.29 2.27 9.47
C ALA A 208 11.05 1.09 10.42
N ASP A 209 11.67 1.06 11.60
CA ASP A 209 11.53 -0.05 12.55
C ASP A 209 10.14 -0.08 13.20
N LYS A 210 9.58 1.11 13.51
CA LYS A 210 8.23 1.23 14.08
C LYS A 210 7.14 0.78 13.09
N VAL A 211 7.33 1.05 11.81
CA VAL A 211 6.29 0.89 10.79
C VAL A 211 6.43 -0.41 9.98
N VAL A 212 7.65 -0.85 9.68
CA VAL A 212 7.88 -2.08 8.89
C VAL A 212 7.70 -3.34 9.75
N GLY A 213 7.89 -3.23 11.06
CA GLY A 213 7.87 -4.34 11.99
C GLY A 213 9.12 -5.23 11.89
N THR A 214 9.17 -6.26 12.74
CA THR A 214 10.31 -7.19 12.81
C THR A 214 10.16 -8.33 11.79
N LYS A 215 11.15 -9.24 11.72
CA LYS A 215 11.01 -10.45 10.90
C LYS A 215 9.83 -11.33 11.34
N GLU A 216 9.44 -11.25 12.61
CA GLU A 216 8.38 -12.06 13.22
C GLU A 216 6.98 -11.56 12.83
N THR A 217 6.83 -10.28 12.53
CA THR A 217 5.54 -9.69 12.11
C THR A 217 5.25 -9.92 10.63
N LYS A 218 6.20 -10.47 9.86
CA LYS A 218 5.99 -10.74 8.42
C LYS A 218 5.19 -12.02 8.23
N PRO A 219 4.18 -12.04 7.34
CA PRO A 219 3.35 -13.21 7.14
C PRO A 219 4.17 -14.39 6.59
N HIS A 220 3.80 -15.59 7.05
CA HIS A 220 4.37 -16.84 6.56
C HIS A 220 3.70 -17.23 5.24
N VAL A 221 4.24 -16.69 4.15
CA VAL A 221 3.77 -16.92 2.78
C VAL A 221 4.65 -17.91 2.02
N SER A 222 4.18 -18.38 0.86
CA SER A 222 4.97 -19.22 -0.05
C SER A 222 6.30 -18.59 -0.47
N SER A 223 7.22 -19.41 -1.00
CA SER A 223 8.55 -18.97 -1.46
C SER A 223 8.48 -17.91 -2.56
N GLN A 224 7.43 -17.95 -3.39
CA GLN A 224 7.22 -17.02 -4.48
C GLN A 224 7.18 -15.56 -4.01
N TRP A 225 6.52 -15.33 -2.88
CA TRP A 225 6.43 -14.03 -2.22
C TRP A 225 7.70 -13.59 -1.47
N LYS A 226 8.66 -14.51 -1.31
CA LYS A 226 9.92 -14.28 -0.59
C LYS A 226 11.08 -13.94 -1.53
N HIS A 227 10.93 -14.11 -2.84
CA HIS A 227 11.95 -13.74 -3.82
C HIS A 227 12.26 -12.24 -3.73
N ARG A 228 13.54 -11.90 -3.85
CA ARG A 228 13.96 -10.50 -3.97
C ARG A 228 13.49 -9.98 -5.32
N ASN A 229 13.00 -8.76 -5.34
CA ASN A 229 12.68 -8.13 -6.62
C ASN A 229 14.00 -7.94 -7.39
N PRO A 230 14.04 -8.32 -8.67
CA PRO A 230 15.22 -8.08 -9.48
C PRO A 230 15.45 -6.57 -9.53
N ARG A 231 16.71 -6.15 -9.41
CA ARG A 231 17.06 -4.72 -9.44
C ARG A 231 17.59 -4.38 -10.81
N GLN A 232 17.17 -3.24 -11.34
CA GLN A 232 17.68 -2.71 -12.59
C GLN A 232 18.79 -1.69 -12.29
N CYS A 233 19.90 -1.81 -13.00
CA CYS A 233 20.95 -0.81 -12.96
C CYS A 233 20.45 0.50 -13.59
N GLY A 234 20.54 1.62 -12.89
CA GLY A 234 20.09 2.92 -13.41
C GLY A 234 21.02 3.54 -14.45
N PHE A 235 22.12 2.89 -14.81
CA PHE A 235 23.02 3.32 -15.89
C PHE A 235 22.90 2.44 -17.13
N CYS A 236 23.15 1.13 -16.99
CA CYS A 236 23.16 0.20 -18.12
C CYS A 236 21.87 -0.62 -18.27
N GLU A 237 20.84 -0.31 -17.46
CA GLU A 237 19.50 -0.94 -17.49
C GLU A 237 19.48 -2.45 -17.30
N THR A 238 20.61 -3.06 -16.96
CA THR A 238 20.71 -4.49 -16.75
C THR A 238 19.94 -4.88 -15.51
N ILE A 239 18.99 -5.81 -15.67
CA ILE A 239 18.21 -6.39 -14.60
C ILE A 239 19.04 -7.51 -13.98
N SER A 240 19.42 -7.34 -12.71
CA SER A 240 20.11 -8.38 -11.95
C SER A 240 19.15 -9.06 -10.98
N PRO A 241 18.86 -10.37 -11.16
CA PRO A 241 18.04 -11.12 -10.23
C PRO A 241 18.75 -11.37 -8.89
N ASP A 242 20.08 -11.53 -8.92
CA ASP A 242 20.86 -12.01 -7.77
C ASP A 242 22.05 -11.12 -7.36
N LYS A 243 22.51 -10.16 -8.18
CA LYS A 243 23.63 -9.30 -7.77
C LYS A 243 23.15 -8.21 -6.83
N ASP A 244 23.87 -8.06 -5.73
CA ASP A 244 23.77 -6.88 -4.86
C ASP A 244 24.32 -5.67 -5.62
N LEU A 245 23.50 -5.07 -6.49
CA LEU A 245 23.83 -3.79 -7.14
C LEU A 245 24.15 -2.75 -6.06
N GLN A 246 25.18 -1.95 -6.32
CA GLN A 246 25.61 -0.89 -5.42
C GLN A 246 24.54 0.18 -5.34
N LYS A 247 24.17 0.55 -4.13
CA LYS A 247 23.13 1.55 -3.88
C LYS A 247 23.77 2.93 -3.88
N CYS A 248 23.33 3.83 -4.74
CA CYS A 248 23.83 5.21 -4.82
C CYS A 248 23.99 5.81 -3.42
N SER A 249 25.21 6.23 -3.07
CA SER A 249 25.53 6.71 -1.73
C SER A 249 24.74 7.96 -1.34
N LYS A 250 24.40 8.79 -2.34
CA LYS A 250 23.69 10.06 -2.20
C LYS A 250 22.17 9.89 -2.19
N CYS A 251 21.58 9.40 -3.28
CA CYS A 251 20.12 9.36 -3.38
C CYS A 251 19.50 8.13 -2.70
N LYS A 252 20.26 7.03 -2.55
CA LYS A 252 19.77 5.76 -1.99
C LYS A 252 18.60 5.16 -2.80
N LEU A 253 18.34 5.63 -4.02
CA LEU A 253 17.20 5.19 -4.84
C LEU A 253 17.65 4.41 -6.07
N VAL A 254 18.78 4.81 -6.66
CA VAL A 254 19.31 4.18 -7.87
C VAL A 254 20.35 3.13 -7.49
N PHE A 255 20.35 2.04 -8.24
CA PHE A 255 21.29 0.95 -8.11
C PHE A 255 22.21 0.92 -9.32
N TYR A 256 23.50 0.61 -9.12
CA TYR A 256 24.49 0.55 -10.19
C TYR A 256 25.25 -0.77 -10.17
N CYS A 257 25.71 -1.21 -11.34
CA CYS A 257 26.49 -2.44 -11.49
C CYS A 257 27.89 -2.38 -10.87
N GLY A 258 28.42 -1.19 -10.58
CA GLY A 258 29.77 -0.98 -10.04
C GLY A 258 29.88 0.31 -9.22
N GLU A 259 31.04 0.52 -8.59
CA GLU A 259 31.35 1.68 -7.73
C GLU A 259 31.66 2.97 -8.49
N GLU A 260 31.69 2.93 -9.82
CA GLU A 260 32.05 4.08 -10.66
C GLU A 260 31.03 5.24 -10.59
N TRP A 261 29.93 5.10 -9.83
CA TRP A 261 28.77 6.02 -9.83
C TRP A 261 28.12 6.24 -8.44
#